data_AF-A0AAE4GAF2-F1
#
_entry.id   AF-A0AAE4GAF2-F1
#
_cell.length_a   1.000
_cell.length_b   1.000
_cell.length_c   1.000
_cell.angle_alpha   90.00
_cell.angle_beta   90.00
_cell.angle_gamma   90.00
#
_symmetry.space_group_name_H-M   'P 1'
#
loop_
_entity.id
_entity.type
_entity.pdbx_description
1 polymer ?
#
loop_
_entity_poly.entity_id
_entity_poly.type
_entity_poly.pdbx_seq_one_letter_code
_entity_poly.pdbx_strand_id
1 'polypeptide(L)'
;MNDKESAAELLATEIRAAYPNLSVTVIEKNETAYVDQADVPDELVEIAVRGISVIDPYSSECTCFPVDPEAYYGIPQAIAQRVSEHNRVAFR
;
A
#
# COMPACT_ATOMS: atom_id res chain seq x y z
N MET A 1 -25.66 -13.47 4.37
CA MET A 1 -24.39 -13.22 3.67
C MET A 1 -23.52 -12.51 4.68
N ASN A 2 -22.52 -13.20 5.23
CA ASN A 2 -21.50 -12.54 6.05
C ASN A 2 -20.38 -12.19 5.08
N ASP A 3 -20.52 -11.07 4.40
CA ASP A 3 -19.41 -10.47 3.67
C ASP A 3 -18.39 -10.03 4.72
N LYS A 4 -17.46 -10.93 5.04
CA LYS A 4 -16.30 -10.53 5.82
C LYS A 4 -15.44 -9.70 4.89
N GLU A 5 -15.52 -8.37 5.00
CA GLU A 5 -14.55 -7.48 4.38
C GLU A 5 -13.14 -7.95 4.75
N SER A 6 -12.26 -8.02 3.75
CA SER A 6 -10.89 -8.46 3.95
C SER A 6 -10.09 -7.42 4.74
N ALA A 7 -8.94 -7.83 5.29
CA ALA A 7 -8.07 -6.90 6.00
C ALA A 7 -7.60 -5.73 5.11
N ALA A 8 -7.38 -5.99 3.81
CA ALA A 8 -7.00 -4.98 2.84
C ALA A 8 -8.15 -3.97 2.61
N GLU A 9 -9.38 -4.45 2.43
CA GLU A 9 -10.53 -3.57 2.18
C GLU A 9 -10.89 -2.73 3.42
N LEU A 10 -10.78 -3.30 4.62
CA LEU A 10 -10.95 -2.57 5.87
C LEU A 10 -9.92 -1.44 5.99
N LEU A 11 -8.64 -1.74 5.74
CA LEU A 11 -7.57 -0.73 5.76
C LEU A 11 -7.80 0.35 4.69
N ALA A 12 -8.11 -0.04 3.46
CA ALA A 12 -8.36 0.89 2.37
C ALA A 12 -9.56 1.80 2.67
N THR A 13 -10.65 1.25 3.21
CA THR A 13 -11.84 2.00 3.62
C THR A 13 -11.52 3.01 4.71
N GLU A 14 -10.76 2.62 5.74
CA GLU A 14 -10.32 3.55 6.79
C GLU A 14 -9.44 4.68 6.24
N ILE A 15 -8.50 4.38 5.34
CA ILE A 15 -7.64 5.40 4.73
C ILE A 15 -8.47 6.35 3.87
N ARG A 16 -9.37 5.84 3.02
CA ARG A 16 -10.27 6.66 2.17
C ARG A 16 -11.14 7.59 3.02
N ALA A 17 -11.65 7.10 4.15
CA ALA A 17 -12.48 7.89 5.05
C ALA A 17 -11.67 9.00 5.76
N ALA A 18 -10.44 8.71 6.18
CA ALA A 18 -9.59 9.68 6.88
C ALA A 18 -8.84 10.64 5.94
N TYR A 19 -8.57 10.23 4.71
CA TYR A 19 -7.77 10.96 3.73
C TYR A 19 -8.42 10.92 2.34
N PRO A 20 -9.54 11.62 2.13
CA PRO A 20 -10.32 11.57 0.88
C PRO A 20 -9.56 12.10 -0.35
N ASN A 21 -8.43 12.78 -0.16
CA ASN A 21 -7.56 13.25 -1.25
C ASN A 21 -6.60 12.16 -1.76
N LEU A 22 -6.45 11.05 -1.02
CA LEU A 22 -5.65 9.91 -1.46
C LEU A 22 -6.51 8.98 -2.30
N SER A 23 -5.98 8.56 -3.45
CA SER A 23 -6.58 7.50 -4.24
C SER A 23 -6.04 6.17 -3.73
N VAL A 24 -6.91 5.37 -3.11
CA VAL A 24 -6.54 4.10 -2.49
C VAL A 24 -7.35 2.97 -3.08
N THR A 25 -6.67 1.91 -3.50
CA THR A 25 -7.21 0.74 -4.20
C THR A 25 -6.72 -0.53 -3.52
N VAL A 26 -7.51 -1.60 -3.62
CA VAL A 26 -7.06 -2.96 -3.27
C VAL A 26 -6.77 -3.68 -4.57
N ILE A 27 -5.60 -4.29 -4.65
CA ILE A 27 -5.15 -5.05 -5.82
C ILE A 27 -4.77 -6.47 -5.40
N GLU A 28 -4.84 -7.43 -6.32
CA GLU A 28 -4.42 -8.80 -6.03
C GLU A 28 -2.90 -8.92 -6.20
N LYS A 29 -2.24 -9.67 -5.31
CA LYS A 29 -0.79 -9.94 -5.36
C LYS A 29 -0.37 -10.58 -6.69
N ASN A 30 -1.25 -11.37 -7.31
CA ASN A 30 -0.99 -12.01 -8.61
C ASN A 30 -0.87 -11.01 -9.78
N GLU A 31 -1.30 -9.76 -9.60
CA GLU A 31 -1.17 -8.66 -10.57
C GLU A 31 0.15 -7.87 -10.40
N THR A 32 0.98 -8.30 -9.45
CA THR A 32 2.19 -7.56 -9.04
C THR A 32 3.46 -8.40 -9.19
N ALA A 33 4.61 -7.75 -9.03
CA ALA A 33 5.91 -8.43 -9.00
C ALA A 33 6.12 -9.33 -7.76
N TYR A 34 5.20 -9.35 -6.78
CA TYR A 34 5.32 -10.11 -5.54
C TYR A 34 4.55 -11.44 -5.55
N VAL A 35 4.06 -11.88 -6.72
CA VAL A 35 3.28 -13.13 -6.86
C VAL A 35 3.92 -14.34 -6.18
N ASP A 36 5.26 -14.45 -6.24
CA ASP A 36 6.01 -15.58 -5.67
C ASP A 36 6.45 -15.35 -4.20
N GLN A 37 6.12 -14.20 -3.59
CA GLN A 37 6.50 -13.90 -2.21
C GLN A 37 5.47 -14.48 -1.22
N ALA A 38 5.91 -15.43 -0.41
CA ALA A 38 5.06 -16.13 0.56
C ALA A 38 4.59 -15.23 1.72
N ASP A 39 5.39 -14.24 2.10
CA ASP A 39 5.12 -13.37 3.25
C ASP A 39 4.23 -12.15 2.91
N VAL A 40 4.03 -11.90 1.61
CA VAL A 40 3.17 -10.84 1.07
C VAL A 40 1.73 -11.37 0.98
N PRO A 41 0.73 -10.66 1.54
CA PRO A 41 -0.66 -11.09 1.51
C PRO A 41 -1.22 -11.10 0.08
N ASP A 42 -2.27 -11.88 -0.15
CA ASP A 42 -2.89 -12.01 -1.47
C ASP A 42 -3.58 -10.72 -1.95
N GLU A 43 -3.94 -9.83 -1.03
CA GLU A 43 -4.52 -8.52 -1.33
C GLU A 43 -3.64 -7.41 -0.74
N LEU A 44 -3.28 -6.46 -1.59
CA LEU A 44 -2.41 -5.33 -1.27
C LEU A 44 -3.18 -4.03 -1.32
N VAL A 45 -2.80 -3.10 -0.45
CA VAL A 45 -3.28 -1.72 -0.49
C VAL A 45 -2.34 -0.89 -1.35
N GLU A 46 -2.87 -0.34 -2.44
CA GLU A 46 -2.18 0.54 -3.36
C GLU A 46 -2.65 1.98 -3.10
N ILE A 47 -1.70 2.93 -3.09
CA ILE A 47 -1.98 4.37 -3.09
C ILE A 47 -1.49 4.95 -4.41
N ALA A 48 -2.41 5.49 -5.21
CA ALA A 48 -2.06 6.18 -6.44
C ALA A 48 -1.69 7.64 -6.14
N VAL A 49 -0.44 8.00 -6.42
CA VAL A 49 0.12 9.35 -6.21
C VAL A 49 0.70 9.86 -7.51
N ARG A 50 0.18 10.97 -8.04
CA ARG A 50 0.71 11.61 -9.26
C ARG A 50 0.85 10.66 -10.46
N GLY A 51 -0.02 9.64 -10.56
CA GLY A 51 0.02 8.62 -11.61
C GLY A 51 0.95 7.44 -11.34
N ILE A 52 1.57 7.37 -10.15
CA ILE A 52 2.43 6.28 -9.70
C ILE A 52 1.66 5.42 -8.70
N SER A 53 1.72 4.10 -8.89
CA SER A 53 1.21 3.10 -7.95
C SER A 53 2.19 2.84 -6.82
N VAL A 54 1.82 3.22 -5.61
CA VAL A 54 2.67 3.06 -4.41
C VAL A 54 2.10 1.97 -3.51
N ILE A 55 2.84 0.88 -3.38
CA ILE A 55 2.51 -0.29 -2.54
C ILE A 55 3.52 -0.49 -1.41
N ASP A 56 4.73 0.07 -1.53
CA ASP A 56 5.64 0.28 -0.41
C ASP A 56 5.99 1.77 -0.35
N PRO A 57 5.31 2.56 0.50
CA PRO A 57 5.54 3.99 0.64
C PRO A 57 6.94 4.37 1.12
N TYR A 58 7.70 3.43 1.68
CA TYR A 58 9.08 3.67 2.09
C TYR A 58 10.09 3.32 1.00
N SER A 59 9.69 2.68 -0.10
CA SER A 59 10.57 2.43 -1.24
C SER A 59 10.58 3.59 -2.23
N SER A 60 11.72 3.85 -2.87
CA SER A 60 11.80 4.73 -4.03
C SER A 60 11.36 4.01 -5.33
N GLU A 61 11.02 4.76 -6.38
CA GLU A 61 10.77 4.21 -7.73
C GLU A 61 11.97 3.41 -8.29
N CYS A 62 13.21 3.77 -7.87
CA CYS A 62 14.43 3.03 -8.20
C CYS A 62 14.68 1.80 -7.29
N THR A 63 13.75 1.48 -6.39
CA THR A 63 13.73 0.37 -5.41
C THR A 63 14.93 0.21 -4.46
N CYS A 64 15.97 1.05 -4.57
CA CYS A 64 17.23 0.85 -3.86
C CYS A 64 17.35 1.54 -2.49
N PHE A 65 16.49 2.52 -2.14
CA PHE A 65 16.67 3.30 -0.91
C PHE A 65 15.36 3.59 -0.18
N PRO A 66 15.40 3.58 1.17
CA PRO A 66 14.29 4.07 1.96
C PRO A 66 14.10 5.58 1.72
N VAL A 67 12.86 6.02 1.57
CA VAL A 67 12.49 7.43 1.42
C VAL A 67 11.54 7.88 2.53
N ASP A 68 11.47 9.19 2.75
CA ASP A 68 10.40 9.80 3.53
C ASP A 68 9.11 9.82 2.68
N PRO A 69 8.07 9.06 3.05
CA PRO A 69 6.84 8.94 2.28
C PRO A 69 6.10 10.28 2.14
N GLU A 70 6.18 11.14 3.15
CA GLU A 70 5.49 12.42 3.15
C GLU A 70 6.21 13.41 2.24
N ALA A 71 7.55 13.47 2.32
CA ALA A 71 8.33 14.35 1.46
C ALA A 71 8.28 13.93 -0.03
N TYR A 72 8.27 12.63 -0.31
CA TYR A 72 8.38 12.12 -1.68
C TYR A 72 7.01 11.92 -2.36
N TYR A 73 6.07 11.28 -1.66
CA TYR A 73 4.74 10.94 -2.18
C TYR A 73 3.63 11.83 -1.61
N GLY A 74 3.88 12.61 -0.56
CA GLY A 74 2.80 13.31 0.15
C GLY A 74 1.90 12.35 0.93
N ILE A 75 2.37 11.13 1.23
CA ILE A 75 1.62 10.14 2.01
C ILE A 75 1.98 10.36 3.49
N PRO A 76 1.02 10.67 4.37
CA PRO A 76 1.28 10.84 5.79
C PRO A 76 1.96 9.62 6.41
N GLN A 77 2.94 9.83 7.28
CA GLN A 77 3.76 8.74 7.84
C GLN A 77 2.93 7.65 8.53
N ALA A 78 1.86 8.03 9.24
CA ALA A 78 0.95 7.08 9.88
C ALA A 78 0.26 6.15 8.87
N ILE A 79 -0.08 6.64 7.68
CA ILE A 79 -0.68 5.84 6.61
C ILE A 79 0.37 4.98 5.93
N ALA A 80 1.53 5.57 5.63
CA ALA A 80 2.66 4.86 5.06
C ALA A 80 3.06 3.64 5.91
N GLN A 81 3.12 3.82 7.24
CA GLN A 81 3.42 2.74 8.17
C GLN A 81 2.36 1.63 8.12
N ARG A 82 1.07 1.97 8.16
CA ARG A 82 -0.01 0.98 8.12
C ARG A 82 -0.03 0.18 6.81
N VAL A 83 0.18 0.85 5.68
CA VAL A 83 0.25 0.20 4.36
C VAL A 83 1.46 -0.72 4.29
N SER A 84 2.63 -0.27 4.75
CA SER A 84 3.84 -1.09 4.79
C SER A 84 3.68 -2.33 5.69
N GLU A 85 3.07 -2.18 6.87
CA GLU A 85 2.78 -3.26 7.81
C GLU A 85 1.79 -4.29 7.25
N HIS A 86 0.78 -3.84 6.51
CA HIS A 86 -0.20 -4.71 5.84
C HIS A 86 0.43 -5.42 4.64
N ASN A 87 1.01 -4.68 3.70
CA ASN A 87 1.54 -5.22 2.45
C ASN A 87 2.77 -6.11 2.67
N ARG A 88 3.55 -5.89 3.74
CA ARG A 88 4.74 -6.69 4.10
C ARG A 88 5.75 -6.85 2.96
N VAL A 89 5.75 -5.91 2.02
CA VAL A 89 6.70 -5.91 0.92
C VAL A 89 8.06 -5.51 1.50
N ALA A 90 8.98 -6.46 1.54
CA ALA A 90 10.34 -6.22 1.99
C ALA A 90 11.20 -5.81 0.79
N PHE A 91 11.36 -4.51 0.57
CA PHE A 91 12.51 -4.01 -0.20
C PHE A 91 13.71 -3.92 0.74
N ARG A 92 14.57 -4.94 0.72
CA ARG A 92 15.90 -4.93 1.35
C ARG A 92 16.95 -5.45 0.39
#